data_AF-A0A7S2H4N0-F1
#
_entry.id   AF-A0A7S2H4N0-F1
#
_cell.length_a   1.000
_cell.length_b   1.000
_cell.length_c   1.000
_cell.angle_alpha   90.00
_cell.angle_beta   90.00
_cell.angle_gamma   90.00
#
_symmetry.space_group_name_H-M   'P 1'
#
loop_
_entity.id
_entity.type
_entity.pdbx_description
1 polymer ?
#
loop_
_entity_poly.entity_id
_entity_poly.type
_entity_poly.pdbx_seq_one_letter_code
_entity_poly.pdbx_strand_id
1 'polypeptide(L)'
;HKEEATEMLSALCVNAHGLIEPYVGAIMQCLLKELKEAAAEGNSKLVANLLEAVGHLSEVSGHEMTPFLSDLIPLLVDAIQDHGGGASCLKREHVEQAYRALRMVVENTGYGIDLYDRYPLLLPFLIDILRSTTGDWQQRQQILRCIGTLGALDPVRFQRLASGTKTDPVSGGD
;
A
#
# COMPACT_ATOMS: atom_id res chain seq x y z
N HIS A 1 16.31 18.86 -0.84
CA HIS A 1 16.07 19.03 0.61
C HIS A 1 14.96 18.12 1.13
N LYS A 2 13.72 18.15 0.59
CA LYS A 2 12.63 17.27 1.09
C LYS A 2 12.93 15.76 0.98
N GLU A 3 13.52 15.32 -0.13
CA GLU A 3 13.90 13.91 -0.34
C GLU A 3 14.89 13.40 0.72
N GLU A 4 15.98 14.14 0.90
CA GLU A 4 17.05 13.80 1.85
C GLU A 4 16.57 13.84 3.30
N ALA A 5 15.70 14.80 3.65
CA ALA A 5 15.07 14.85 4.96
C ALA A 5 14.20 13.62 5.24
N THR A 6 13.47 13.13 4.22
CA THR A 6 12.63 11.94 4.33
C THR A 6 13.46 10.67 4.47
N GLU A 7 14.57 10.59 3.74
CA GLU A 7 15.51 9.47 3.84
C GLU A 7 16.15 9.40 5.24
N MET A 8 16.58 10.55 5.78
CA MET A 8 17.09 10.63 7.16
C MET A 8 16.01 10.28 8.18
N LEU A 9 14.75 10.68 7.97
CA LEU A 9 13.65 10.31 8.84
C LEU A 9 13.39 8.81 8.82
N SER A 10 13.42 8.17 7.65
CA SER A 10 13.31 6.71 7.51
C SER A 10 14.44 5.99 8.27
N ALA A 11 15.68 6.47 8.13
CA ALA A 11 16.82 5.93 8.86
C ALA A 11 16.67 6.12 10.39
N LEU A 12 16.12 7.25 10.84
CA LEU A 12 15.83 7.49 12.25
C LEU A 12 14.77 6.52 12.77
N CYS A 13 13.70 6.28 11.99
CA CYS A 13 12.64 5.32 12.30
C CYS A 13 13.19 3.93 12.61
N VAL A 14 14.18 3.46 11.84
CA VAL A 14 14.78 2.13 11.99
C VAL A 14 15.77 2.06 13.16
N ASN A 15 16.46 3.16 13.48
CA ASN A 15 17.55 3.12 14.46
C ASN A 15 17.13 3.56 15.87
N ALA A 16 16.04 4.32 16.02
CA ALA A 16 15.67 4.98 17.26
C ALA A 16 14.20 4.73 17.67
N HIS A 17 13.78 3.46 17.73
CA HIS A 17 12.39 3.06 17.99
C HIS A 17 11.81 3.71 19.27
N GLY A 18 12.52 3.60 20.40
CA GLY A 18 12.03 4.13 21.69
C GLY A 18 11.99 5.67 21.79
N LEU A 19 12.64 6.40 20.88
CA LEU A 19 12.55 7.86 20.82
C LEU A 19 11.31 8.30 20.03
N ILE A 20 10.88 7.50 19.06
CA ILE A 20 9.85 7.84 18.08
C ILE A 20 8.46 7.45 18.53
N GLU A 21 8.35 6.38 19.33
CA GLU A 21 7.10 5.88 19.89
C GLU A 21 6.13 6.99 20.39
N PRO A 22 6.54 7.98 21.22
CA PRO A 22 5.63 9.05 21.65
C PRO A 22 5.26 10.08 20.57
N TYR A 23 5.99 10.12 19.44
CA TYR A 23 5.81 11.09 18.35
C TYR A 23 5.18 10.48 17.10
N VAL A 24 4.87 9.18 17.09
CA VAL A 24 4.30 8.43 15.97
C VAL A 24 3.13 9.19 15.33
N GLY A 25 2.16 9.63 16.13
CA GLY A 25 0.97 10.31 15.62
C GLY A 25 1.28 11.61 14.87
N ALA A 26 2.22 12.42 15.37
CA ALA A 26 2.61 13.68 14.75
C ALA A 26 3.41 13.43 13.45
N ILE A 27 4.34 12.48 13.49
CA ILE A 27 5.15 12.09 12.32
C ILE A 27 4.23 11.54 11.23
N MET A 28 3.27 10.69 11.58
CA MET A 28 2.33 10.09 10.62
C MET A 28 1.46 11.14 9.93
N GLN A 29 0.93 12.13 10.68
CA GLN A 29 0.16 13.23 10.09
C GLN A 29 1.00 14.06 9.11
N CYS A 30 2.25 14.33 9.47
CA CYS A 30 3.18 15.05 8.61
C CYS A 30 3.47 14.26 7.32
N LEU A 31 3.79 12.96 7.46
CA LEU A 31 4.05 12.07 6.33
C LEU A 31 2.84 11.94 5.41
N LEU A 32 1.63 11.80 5.94
CA LEU A 32 0.41 11.72 5.13
C LEU A 32 0.16 13.00 4.33
N LYS A 33 0.42 14.17 4.93
CA LYS A 33 0.28 15.45 4.25
C LYS A 33 1.29 15.56 3.10
N GLU A 34 2.57 15.29 3.38
CA GLU A 34 3.64 15.33 2.38
C GLU A 34 3.42 14.27 1.28
N LEU A 35 2.88 13.10 1.61
CA LEU A 35 2.55 12.05 0.64
C LEU A 35 1.44 12.51 -0.33
N LYS A 36 0.38 13.14 0.19
CA LYS A 36 -0.70 13.72 -0.64
C LYS A 36 -0.17 14.82 -1.56
N GLU A 37 0.71 15.69 -1.04
CA GLU A 37 1.36 16.75 -1.82
C GLU A 37 2.29 16.16 -2.90
N ALA A 38 3.17 15.23 -2.54
CA ALA A 38 4.12 14.60 -3.47
C ALA A 38 3.42 13.80 -4.57
N ALA A 39 2.30 13.15 -4.26
CA ALA A 39 1.46 12.47 -5.23
C ALA A 39 0.82 13.46 -6.22
N ALA A 40 0.34 14.61 -5.74
CA ALA A 40 -0.21 15.68 -6.59
C ALA A 40 0.86 16.34 -7.49
N GLU A 41 2.09 16.46 -6.99
CA GLU A 41 3.24 16.98 -7.74
C GLU A 41 3.82 15.97 -8.76
N GLY A 42 3.47 14.68 -8.64
CA GLY A 42 3.99 13.61 -9.49
C GLY A 42 5.46 13.26 -9.24
N ASN A 43 6.01 13.56 -8.06
CA ASN A 43 7.40 13.20 -7.72
C ASN A 43 7.49 11.76 -7.21
N SER A 44 7.65 10.80 -8.13
CA SER A 44 7.71 9.37 -7.81
C SER A 44 8.82 8.99 -6.82
N LYS A 45 9.95 9.71 -6.81
CA LYS A 45 11.09 9.42 -5.92
C LYS A 45 10.80 9.84 -4.49
N LEU A 46 10.24 11.04 -4.30
CA LEU A 46 9.80 11.50 -2.98
C LEU A 46 8.70 10.60 -2.43
N VAL A 47 7.73 10.20 -3.26
CA VAL A 47 6.69 9.24 -2.89
C VAL A 47 7.29 7.91 -2.45
N ALA A 48 8.25 7.35 -3.18
CA ALA A 48 8.91 6.10 -2.80
C ALA A 48 9.57 6.18 -1.41
N ASN A 49 10.33 7.25 -1.15
CA ASN A 49 10.99 7.47 0.15
C ASN A 49 9.97 7.67 1.29
N LEU A 50 8.88 8.40 1.03
CA LEU A 50 7.81 8.61 2.02
C LEU A 50 7.10 7.29 2.35
N LEU A 51 6.83 6.46 1.34
CA LEU A 51 6.22 5.15 1.53
C LEU A 51 7.13 4.20 2.32
N GLU A 52 8.44 4.23 2.07
CA GLU A 52 9.40 3.47 2.87
C GLU A 52 9.43 3.94 4.33
N ALA A 53 9.44 5.25 4.56
CA ALA A 53 9.39 5.82 5.91
C ALA A 53 8.10 5.42 6.66
N VAL A 54 6.95 5.40 5.97
CA VAL A 54 5.67 4.92 6.53
C VAL A 54 5.73 3.43 6.86
N GLY A 55 6.35 2.61 6.01
CA GLY A 55 6.57 1.19 6.26
C GLY A 55 7.37 0.98 7.55
N HIS A 56 8.50 1.67 7.70
CA HIS A 56 9.33 1.59 8.92
C HIS A 56 8.61 2.15 10.15
N LEU A 57 7.84 3.23 9.99
CA LEU A 57 7.02 3.76 11.08
C LEU A 57 5.98 2.74 11.54
N SER A 58 5.38 1.95 10.64
CA SER A 58 4.40 0.92 11.00
C SER A 58 4.94 -0.14 11.93
N GLU A 59 6.24 -0.46 11.83
CA GLU A 59 6.93 -1.43 12.68
C GLU A 59 7.07 -0.92 14.12
N VAL A 60 7.25 0.39 14.30
CA VAL A 60 7.34 1.04 15.62
C VAL A 60 5.94 1.31 16.21
N SER A 61 4.98 1.66 15.36
CA SER A 61 3.65 2.16 15.77
C SER A 61 2.68 1.07 16.19
N GLY A 62 2.81 -0.13 15.62
CA GLY A 62 1.86 -1.23 15.81
C GLY A 62 0.40 -0.77 15.67
N HIS A 63 -0.38 -0.92 16.74
CA HIS A 63 -1.81 -0.62 16.74
C HIS A 63 -2.14 0.89 16.84
N GLU A 64 -1.20 1.75 17.22
CA GLU A 64 -1.42 3.21 17.25
C GLU A 64 -1.59 3.81 15.84
N MET A 65 -1.25 3.04 14.80
CA MET A 65 -1.38 3.43 13.41
C MET A 65 -2.80 3.25 12.85
N THR A 66 -3.65 2.47 13.52
CA THR A 66 -5.03 2.15 13.14
C THR A 66 -5.87 3.36 12.68
N PRO A 67 -5.90 4.52 13.39
CA PRO A 67 -6.71 5.66 12.97
C PRO A 67 -6.24 6.31 11.66
N PHE A 68 -4.98 6.10 11.26
CA PHE A 68 -4.42 6.65 10.02
C PHE A 68 -4.63 5.74 8.80
N LEU A 69 -5.00 4.48 9.03
CA LEU A 69 -5.16 3.49 7.95
C LEU A 69 -6.26 3.87 6.96
N SER A 70 -7.34 4.52 7.42
CA SER A 70 -8.43 4.95 6.54
C SER A 70 -7.97 5.93 5.45
N ASP A 71 -6.94 6.72 5.74
CA ASP A 71 -6.36 7.70 4.83
C ASP A 71 -5.17 7.12 4.05
N LEU A 72 -4.37 6.29 4.70
CA LEU A 72 -3.15 5.73 4.11
C LEU A 72 -3.43 4.65 3.07
N ILE A 73 -4.32 3.70 3.40
CA ILE A 73 -4.63 2.57 2.54
C ILE A 73 -5.10 3.01 1.15
N PRO A 74 -6.04 3.96 0.98
CA PRO A 74 -6.40 4.43 -0.35
C PRO A 74 -5.21 4.97 -1.13
N LEU A 75 -4.30 5.73 -0.50
CA LEU A 75 -3.10 6.25 -1.16
C LEU A 75 -2.14 5.14 -1.61
N LEU A 76 -1.98 4.09 -0.79
CA LEU A 76 -1.18 2.91 -1.13
C LEU A 76 -1.80 2.12 -2.28
N VAL A 77 -3.12 1.92 -2.24
CA VAL A 77 -3.87 1.20 -3.27
C VAL A 77 -3.81 1.99 -4.58
N ASP A 78 -3.97 3.31 -4.54
CA ASP A 78 -3.85 4.18 -5.71
C ASP A 78 -2.43 4.15 -6.28
N ALA A 79 -1.39 4.21 -5.43
CA ALA A 79 0.01 4.09 -5.87
C ALA A 79 0.33 2.73 -6.49
N ILE A 80 -0.35 1.65 -6.05
CA ILE A 80 -0.25 0.31 -6.63
C ILE A 80 -1.07 0.24 -7.93
N GLN A 81 -2.24 0.87 -8.00
CA GLN A 81 -3.14 0.86 -9.15
C GLN A 81 -2.74 1.80 -10.28
N ASP A 82 -1.97 2.85 -10.00
CA ASP A 82 -1.36 3.75 -10.99
C ASP A 82 -0.21 3.07 -11.76
N HIS A 83 -0.47 1.85 -12.23
CA HIS A 83 0.27 1.18 -13.29
C HIS A 83 0.11 1.94 -14.61
N GLY A 84 0.59 3.18 -14.65
CA GLY A 84 1.06 3.76 -15.88
C GLY A 84 2.20 2.89 -16.38
N GLY A 85 1.90 1.99 -17.32
CA GLY A 85 2.81 1.06 -17.99
C GLY A 85 3.96 1.73 -18.77
N GLY A 86 4.72 2.58 -18.09
CA GLY A 86 5.85 3.33 -18.61
C GLY A 86 7.16 2.70 -18.16
N ALA A 87 8.02 2.44 -19.14
CA ALA A 87 9.34 1.81 -19.04
C ALA A 87 10.43 2.59 -18.26
N SER A 88 10.05 3.38 -17.23
CA SER A 88 11.01 4.14 -16.43
C SER A 88 11.35 3.42 -15.13
N CYS A 89 12.65 3.24 -14.85
CA CYS A 89 13.15 2.59 -13.63
C CYS A 89 12.61 3.24 -12.34
N LEU A 90 12.47 4.56 -12.32
CA LEU A 90 11.94 5.32 -11.17
C LEU A 90 10.46 5.01 -10.90
N LYS A 91 9.70 4.69 -11.95
CA LYS A 91 8.31 4.26 -11.81
C LYS A 91 8.20 2.82 -11.32
N ARG A 92 9.22 1.98 -11.46
CA ARG A 92 9.20 0.64 -10.88
C ARG A 92 9.50 0.66 -9.38
N GLU A 93 10.44 1.51 -8.98
CA GLU A 93 10.84 1.68 -7.59
C GLU A 93 9.68 2.16 -6.71
N HIS A 94 8.91 3.16 -7.13
CA HIS A 94 7.76 3.62 -6.32
C HIS A 94 6.69 2.54 -6.11
N VAL A 95 6.39 1.75 -7.15
CA VAL A 95 5.42 0.64 -7.07
C VAL A 95 5.94 -0.44 -6.12
N GLU A 96 7.24 -0.76 -6.18
CA GLU A 96 7.86 -1.71 -5.27
C GLU A 96 7.77 -1.24 -3.81
N GLN A 97 8.09 0.04 -3.55
CA GLN A 97 7.95 0.60 -2.21
C GLN A 97 6.49 0.65 -1.76
N ALA A 98 5.53 0.87 -2.67
CA ALA A 98 4.11 0.81 -2.33
C ALA A 98 3.68 -0.60 -1.90
N TYR A 99 4.12 -1.65 -2.62
CA TYR A 99 3.90 -3.04 -2.20
C TYR A 99 4.52 -3.34 -0.83
N ARG A 100 5.77 -2.94 -0.64
CA ARG A 100 6.49 -3.16 0.62
C ARG A 100 5.83 -2.44 1.78
N ALA A 101 5.46 -1.17 1.61
CA ALA A 101 4.78 -0.37 2.60
C ALA A 101 3.41 -0.96 2.96
N LEU A 102 2.60 -1.34 1.96
CA LEU A 102 1.32 -2.00 2.19
C LEU A 102 1.50 -3.30 2.99
N ARG A 103 2.50 -4.11 2.63
CA ARG A 103 2.81 -5.34 3.37
C ARG A 103 3.12 -5.04 4.84
N MET A 104 4.08 -4.16 5.10
CA MET A 104 4.51 -3.83 6.47
C MET A 104 3.37 -3.27 7.30
N VAL A 105 2.57 -2.36 6.71
CA VAL A 105 1.41 -1.78 7.39
C VAL A 105 0.40 -2.86 7.76
N VAL A 106 0.04 -3.74 6.83
CA VAL A 106 -0.92 -4.82 7.09
C VAL A 106 -0.37 -5.84 8.10
N GLU A 107 0.91 -6.19 8.00
CA GLU A 107 1.63 -7.11 8.88
C GLU A 107 1.64 -6.61 10.33
N ASN A 108 1.89 -5.32 10.54
CA ASN A 108 2.02 -4.72 11.87
C ASN A 108 0.68 -4.26 12.48
N THR A 109 -0.34 -3.98 11.65
CA THR A 109 -1.65 -3.48 12.13
C THR A 109 -2.73 -4.56 12.19
N GLY A 110 -2.56 -5.67 11.47
CA GLY A 110 -3.56 -6.74 11.38
C GLY A 110 -4.78 -6.42 10.51
N TYR A 111 -4.72 -5.36 9.69
CA TYR A 111 -5.85 -4.84 8.89
C TYR A 111 -6.18 -5.67 7.62
N GLY A 112 -5.64 -6.88 7.47
CA GLY A 112 -5.66 -7.62 6.21
C GLY A 112 -7.07 -8.00 5.71
N ILE A 113 -7.94 -8.50 6.59
CA ILE A 113 -9.29 -8.94 6.20
C ILE A 113 -10.19 -7.73 5.90
N ASP A 114 -10.15 -6.70 6.75
CA ASP A 114 -10.89 -5.44 6.56
C ASP A 114 -10.54 -4.72 5.25
N LEU A 115 -9.32 -4.94 4.75
CA LEU A 115 -8.85 -4.39 3.48
C LEU A 115 -9.61 -4.98 2.29
N TYR A 116 -9.95 -6.28 2.31
CA TYR A 116 -10.74 -6.90 1.25
C TYR A 116 -12.20 -6.46 1.25
N ASP A 117 -12.75 -6.16 2.43
CA ASP A 117 -14.12 -5.66 2.56
C ASP A 117 -14.24 -4.22 2.02
N ARG A 118 -13.23 -3.38 2.24
CA ARG A 118 -13.19 -2.00 1.71
C ARG A 118 -12.73 -1.89 0.26
N TYR A 119 -11.80 -2.75 -0.15
CA TYR A 119 -11.18 -2.73 -1.49
C TYR A 119 -11.32 -4.10 -2.15
N PRO A 120 -12.53 -4.53 -2.54
CA PRO A 120 -12.80 -5.84 -3.12
C PRO A 120 -12.04 -6.11 -4.42
N LEU A 121 -11.69 -5.05 -5.15
CA LEU A 121 -10.95 -5.10 -6.42
C LEU A 121 -9.46 -5.34 -6.24
N LEU A 122 -8.91 -5.22 -5.03
CA LEU A 122 -7.48 -5.31 -4.78
C LEU A 122 -6.95 -6.73 -5.06
N LEU A 123 -7.61 -7.79 -4.58
CA LEU A 123 -7.13 -9.16 -4.79
C LEU A 123 -7.16 -9.57 -6.28
N PRO A 124 -8.27 -9.38 -7.04
CA PRO A 124 -8.27 -9.64 -8.48
C PRO A 124 -7.13 -8.90 -9.20
N PHE A 125 -6.94 -7.62 -8.87
CA PHE A 125 -5.88 -6.79 -9.45
C PHE A 125 -4.48 -7.36 -9.18
N LEU A 126 -4.16 -7.70 -7.93
CA LEU A 126 -2.86 -8.30 -7.56
C LEU A 126 -2.61 -9.63 -8.28
N ILE A 127 -3.65 -10.46 -8.45
CA ILE A 127 -3.55 -11.74 -9.18
C ILE A 127 -3.29 -11.49 -10.67
N ASP A 128 -3.97 -10.53 -11.28
CA ASP A 128 -3.76 -10.18 -12.69
C ASP A 128 -2.34 -9.64 -12.94
N ILE A 129 -1.82 -8.82 -12.02
CA ILE A 129 -0.44 -8.35 -12.09
C ILE A 129 0.53 -9.52 -11.94
N LEU A 130 0.32 -10.39 -10.94
CA LEU A 130 1.16 -11.57 -10.75
C LEU A 130 1.22 -12.46 -12.01
N ARG A 131 0.13 -12.54 -12.76
CA ARG A 131 0.05 -13.27 -14.04
C ARG A 131 0.75 -12.55 -15.18
N SER A 132 0.69 -11.21 -15.22
CA SER A 132 1.30 -10.39 -16.28
C SER A 132 2.81 -10.17 -16.07
N THR A 133 3.30 -10.16 -14.83
CA THR A 133 4.72 -10.09 -14.49
C THR A 133 5.45 -11.36 -14.93
N THR A 134 5.91 -11.35 -16.19
CA THR A 134 6.69 -12.43 -16.81
C THR A 134 8.15 -12.00 -16.88
N GLY A 135 9.02 -12.64 -16.09
CA GLY A 135 10.48 -12.45 -16.16
C GLY A 135 11.12 -11.67 -15.00
N ASP A 136 10.35 -10.90 -14.22
CA ASP A 136 10.85 -10.22 -13.02
C ASP A 136 10.50 -11.03 -11.76
N TRP A 137 11.45 -11.85 -11.32
CA TRP A 137 11.26 -12.70 -10.14
C TRP A 137 11.13 -11.91 -8.84
N GLN A 138 11.83 -10.77 -8.71
CA GLN A 138 11.80 -9.96 -7.49
C GLN A 138 10.43 -9.32 -7.32
N GLN A 139 9.92 -8.69 -8.37
CA GLN A 139 8.57 -8.10 -8.34
C GLN A 139 7.50 -9.16 -8.05
N ARG A 140 7.61 -10.33 -8.69
CA ARG A 140 6.69 -11.46 -8.46
C ARG A 140 6.71 -11.94 -7.01
N GLN A 141 7.89 -12.03 -6.38
CA GLN A 141 8.01 -12.39 -4.97
C GLN A 141 7.37 -11.35 -4.05
N GLN A 142 7.51 -10.06 -4.34
CA GLN A 142 6.88 -9.01 -3.54
C GLN A 142 5.35 -9.08 -3.60
N ILE A 143 4.79 -9.27 -4.79
CA ILE A 143 3.34 -9.42 -4.97
C ILE A 143 2.84 -10.67 -4.23
N LEU A 144 3.54 -11.81 -4.35
CA LEU A 144 3.21 -13.03 -3.61
C LEU A 144 3.24 -12.82 -2.10
N ARG A 145 4.24 -12.11 -1.57
CA ARG A 145 4.33 -11.78 -0.14
C ARG A 145 3.21 -10.86 0.30
N CYS A 146 2.84 -9.87 -0.51
CA CYS A 146 1.70 -9.00 -0.23
C CYS A 146 0.41 -9.82 -0.13
N ILE A 147 0.11 -10.65 -1.13
CA ILE A 147 -1.08 -11.53 -1.11
C ILE A 147 -1.07 -12.44 0.12
N GLY A 148 0.07 -13.03 0.47
CA GLY A 148 0.19 -13.88 1.66
C GLY A 148 -0.04 -13.13 2.97
N THR A 149 0.39 -11.86 3.06
CA THR A 149 0.25 -11.03 4.27
C THR A 149 -1.18 -10.53 4.45
N LEU A 150 -1.86 -10.22 3.35
CA LEU A 150 -3.27 -9.83 3.36
C LEU A 150 -4.19 -10.96 3.87
N GLY A 151 -3.72 -12.21 3.78
CA GLY A 151 -4.39 -13.39 4.32
C GLY A 151 -5.20 -14.15 3.28
N ALA A 152 -5.57 -15.38 3.64
CA ALA A 152 -6.35 -16.25 2.76
C ALA A 152 -7.81 -15.79 2.72
N LEU A 153 -8.30 -15.47 1.52
CA LEU A 153 -9.71 -15.22 1.27
C LEU A 153 -10.38 -16.51 0.75
N ASP A 154 -11.52 -16.88 1.34
CA ASP A 154 -12.30 -18.03 0.86
C ASP A 154 -12.70 -17.87 -0.61
N PRO A 155 -12.66 -18.96 -1.42
CA PRO A 155 -12.99 -18.90 -2.84
C PRO A 155 -14.42 -18.41 -3.11
N VAL A 156 -15.37 -18.68 -2.21
CA VAL A 156 -16.76 -18.17 -2.32
C VAL A 156 -16.81 -16.66 -2.07
N ARG A 157 -16.04 -16.14 -1.10
CA ARG A 157 -15.95 -14.70 -0.84
C ARG A 157 -15.25 -14.00 -2.01
N PHE A 158 -14.16 -14.57 -2.51
CA PHE A 158 -13.48 -14.08 -3.70
C PHE A 158 -14.42 -14.00 -4.90
N GLN A 159 -15.18 -15.06 -5.19
CA GLN A 159 -16.15 -15.06 -6.28
C GLN A 159 -17.21 -13.97 -6.09
N ARG A 160 -17.71 -13.73 -4.87
CA ARG A 160 -18.68 -12.67 -4.59
C ARG A 160 -18.11 -11.26 -4.77
N LEU A 161 -16.88 -11.02 -4.33
CA LEU A 161 -16.21 -9.72 -4.52
C LEU A 161 -15.87 -9.49 -5.99
N ALA A 162 -15.47 -10.55 -6.71
CA ALA A 162 -15.21 -10.49 -8.14
C ALA A 162 -16.50 -10.35 -8.97
N SER A 163 -17.61 -10.99 -8.57
CA SER A 163 -18.89 -10.97 -9.30
C SER A 163 -19.76 -9.75 -8.98
N GLY A 164 -19.63 -9.14 -7.80
CA GLY A 164 -20.37 -7.94 -7.40
C GLY A 164 -20.07 -6.69 -8.24
N THR A 165 -19.11 -6.78 -9.16
CA THR A 165 -18.75 -5.75 -10.16
C THR A 165 -19.51 -5.91 -11.47
N LYS A 166 -20.23 -7.02 -11.67
CA LYS A 166 -21.11 -7.23 -12.81
C LYS A 166 -22.50 -6.77 -12.41
N THR A 167 -22.77 -5.50 -12.63
CA THR A 167 -24.11 -4.91 -12.52
C THR A 167 -25.13 -5.83 -13.18
N ASP A 168 -26.13 -6.22 -12.39
CA ASP A 168 -27.33 -6.89 -12.87
C ASP A 168 -27.98 -6.00 -13.95
N PRO A 169 -28.27 -6.51 -15.17
CA PRO A 169 -29.29 -5.88 -15.98
C PRO A 169 -30.60 -6.08 -15.23
N VAL A 170 -31.18 -4.98 -14.76
CA VAL A 170 -32.53 -4.89 -14.20
C VAL A 170 -33.49 -5.70 -15.07
N SER A 171 -33.90 -6.86 -14.57
CA SER A 171 -35.05 -7.60 -15.10
C SER A 171 -36.29 -7.04 -14.40
N GLY A 172 -36.78 -5.92 -14.94
CA GLY A 172 -38.12 -5.42 -14.67
C GLY A 172 -39.09 -6.23 -15.53
N GLY A 173 -40.04 -6.87 -14.86
CA GLY A 173 -41.08 -7.69 -15.50
C GLY A 173 -42.12 -6.85 -16.23
N ASP A 174 -42.66 -7.48 -17.27
CA ASP A 174 -44.05 -7.38 -17.71
C ASP A 174 -44.65 -8.79 -17.59
#